data_AF-K9ZKQ9-F1
#
_entry.id   AF-K9ZKQ9-F1
#
_cell.length_a   1.000
_cell.length_b   1.000
_cell.length_c   1.000
_cell.angle_alpha   90.00
_cell.angle_beta   90.00
_cell.angle_gamma   90.00
#
_symmetry.space_group_name_H-M   'P 1'
#
loop_
_entity.id
_entity.type
_entity.pdbx_description
1 polymer ?
#
loop_
_entity_poly.entity_id
_entity_poly.type
_entity_poly.pdbx_seq_one_letter_code
_entity_poly.pdbx_strand_id
1 'polypeptide(L)'
;MLFLGDNKIKDVSPLGNLKNLTRLLLTYNQITDVSPLANLNNLQILVLSLNKIKDISSLEKMTNLNELILEDNEITDISALSKLTSLTLLNLDHNKITDVTPLSKLSNLKDVSFKDNPVVK
;
A
#
# COMPACT_ATOMS: atom_id res chain seq x y z
N MET A 1 6.02 -13.00 -9.64
CA MET A 1 6.25 -11.54 -9.67
C MET A 1 5.57 -10.98 -10.91
N LEU A 2 4.96 -9.80 -10.81
CA LEU A 2 4.38 -9.07 -11.94
C LEU A 2 4.79 -7.60 -11.87
N PHE A 3 5.30 -7.05 -12.98
CA PHE A 3 5.65 -5.65 -13.14
C PHE A 3 4.75 -5.01 -14.19
N LEU A 4 4.04 -3.96 -13.79
CA LEU A 4 3.10 -3.20 -14.61
C LEU A 4 3.29 -1.68 -14.37
N GLY A 5 4.51 -1.28 -13.99
CA GLY A 5 4.82 0.13 -13.80
C GLY A 5 4.90 0.91 -15.10
N ASP A 6 4.83 2.23 -15.01
CA ASP A 6 4.88 3.17 -16.14
C ASP A 6 3.83 2.89 -17.22
N ASN A 7 2.57 2.93 -16.80
CA ASN A 7 1.43 2.66 -17.67
C ASN A 7 0.30 3.67 -17.39
N LYS A 8 -0.88 3.39 -17.96
CA LYS A 8 -2.10 4.18 -17.73
C LYS A 8 -3.19 3.35 -17.06
N ILE A 9 -2.78 2.37 -16.24
CA ILE A 9 -3.71 1.45 -15.58
C ILE A 9 -4.53 2.24 -14.57
N LYS A 10 -5.84 2.09 -14.65
CA LYS A 10 -6.82 2.61 -13.69
C LYS A 10 -7.51 1.48 -12.95
N ASP A 11 -7.80 0.41 -13.68
CA ASP A 11 -8.51 -0.77 -13.19
C ASP A 11 -7.54 -1.93 -12.98
N VAL A 12 -7.45 -2.39 -11.73
CA VAL A 12 -6.68 -3.57 -11.32
C VAL A 12 -7.56 -4.78 -11.06
N SER A 13 -8.86 -4.72 -11.36
CA SER A 13 -9.80 -5.83 -11.21
C SER A 13 -9.34 -7.13 -11.89
N PRO A 14 -8.69 -7.12 -13.07
CA PRO A 14 -8.20 -8.35 -13.69
C PRO A 14 -7.11 -9.05 -12.87
N LEU A 15 -6.42 -8.32 -11.98
CA LEU A 15 -5.34 -8.85 -11.15
C LEU A 15 -5.87 -9.60 -9.93
N GLY A 16 -7.11 -9.37 -9.51
CA GLY A 16 -7.66 -9.89 -8.24
C GLY A 16 -7.71 -11.42 -8.13
N ASN A 17 -7.62 -12.13 -9.26
CA ASN A 17 -7.62 -13.60 -9.32
C ASN A 17 -6.21 -14.21 -9.42
N LEU A 18 -5.15 -13.40 -9.47
CA LEU A 18 -3.77 -13.88 -9.58
C LEU A 18 -3.22 -14.29 -8.20
N LYS A 19 -3.88 -15.25 -7.54
CA LYS A 19 -3.65 -15.62 -6.13
C LYS A 19 -2.23 -16.08 -5.81
N ASN A 20 -1.46 -16.49 -6.81
CA ASN A 20 -0.07 -16.94 -6.64
C ASN A 20 0.96 -15.79 -6.74
N LEU A 21 0.53 -14.54 -6.91
CA LEU A 21 1.44 -13.40 -6.89
C LEU A 21 2.04 -13.22 -5.50
N THR A 22 3.38 -13.17 -5.46
CA THR A 22 4.15 -12.81 -4.26
C THR A 22 4.68 -11.39 -4.31
N ARG A 23 4.83 -10.81 -5.51
CA ARG A 23 5.38 -9.47 -5.73
C ARG A 23 4.62 -8.79 -6.87
N LEU A 24 4.10 -7.59 -6.63
CA LEU A 24 3.32 -6.80 -7.58
C LEU A 24 3.79 -5.34 -7.56
N LEU A 25 4.27 -4.86 -8.71
CA LEU A 25 4.79 -3.51 -8.88
C LEU A 25 3.92 -2.76 -9.90
N LEU A 26 3.29 -1.68 -9.45
CA LEU A 26 2.29 -0.87 -10.17
C LEU A 26 2.65 0.63 -10.14
N THR A 27 3.92 0.95 -9.95
CA THR A 27 4.43 2.34 -9.89
C THR A 27 4.06 3.15 -11.12
N TYR A 28 3.74 4.43 -10.95
CA TYR A 28 3.45 5.36 -12.07
C TYR A 28 2.30 4.87 -12.96
N ASN A 29 1.11 4.89 -12.37
CA ASN A 29 -0.15 4.54 -13.02
C ASN A 29 -1.24 5.57 -12.64
N GLN A 30 -2.51 5.23 -12.83
CA GLN A 30 -3.65 6.09 -12.52
C GLN A 30 -4.67 5.36 -11.63
N ILE A 31 -4.19 4.45 -10.78
CA ILE A 31 -5.02 3.62 -9.92
C ILE A 31 -5.61 4.48 -8.81
N THR A 32 -6.91 4.32 -8.58
CA THR A 32 -7.65 4.97 -7.48
C THR A 32 -8.26 3.97 -6.50
N ASP A 33 -8.56 2.75 -6.98
CA ASP A 33 -9.18 1.68 -6.22
C ASP A 33 -8.27 0.45 -6.19
N VAL A 34 -7.88 0.05 -4.98
CA VAL A 34 -7.04 -1.14 -4.73
C VAL A 34 -7.83 -2.30 -4.12
N SER A 35 -9.15 -2.15 -3.94
CA SER A 35 -10.01 -3.20 -3.39
C SER A 35 -9.95 -4.53 -4.13
N PRO A 36 -9.73 -4.59 -5.47
CA PRO A 36 -9.60 -5.88 -6.14
C PRO A 36 -8.35 -6.67 -5.73
N LEU A 37 -7.33 -6.00 -5.18
CA LEU A 37 -6.08 -6.63 -4.72
C LEU A 37 -6.20 -7.26 -3.33
N ALA A 38 -7.26 -6.94 -2.57
CA ALA A 38 -7.40 -7.29 -1.14
C ALA A 38 -7.33 -8.79 -0.84
N ASN A 39 -7.62 -9.64 -1.83
CA ASN A 39 -7.65 -11.08 -1.68
C ASN A 39 -6.38 -11.76 -2.25
N LEU A 40 -5.31 -11.02 -2.55
CA LEU A 40 -4.02 -11.55 -2.97
C LEU A 40 -3.20 -11.98 -1.75
N ASN A 41 -3.69 -12.98 -1.02
CA ASN A 41 -3.19 -13.36 0.31
C ASN A 41 -1.72 -13.84 0.31
N ASN A 42 -1.17 -14.24 -0.83
CA ASN A 42 0.24 -14.65 -0.93
C ASN A 42 1.20 -13.48 -1.23
N LEU A 43 0.68 -12.27 -1.39
CA LEU A 43 1.48 -11.10 -1.75
C LEU A 43 2.33 -10.66 -0.56
N GLN A 44 3.64 -10.53 -0.80
CA GLN A 44 4.64 -10.13 0.18
C GLN A 44 5.19 -8.72 -0.09
N ILE A 45 5.23 -8.31 -1.36
CA ILE A 45 5.72 -7.00 -1.79
C ILE A 45 4.68 -6.35 -2.70
N LEU A 46 4.22 -5.16 -2.31
CA LEU A 46 3.30 -4.35 -3.09
C LEU A 46 3.85 -2.93 -3.23
N VAL A 47 4.08 -2.51 -4.48
CA VAL A 47 4.55 -1.17 -4.82
C VAL A 47 3.48 -0.47 -5.65
N LEU A 48 2.96 0.63 -5.12
CA LEU A 48 1.86 1.43 -5.69
C LEU A 48 2.23 2.92 -5.77
N SER A 49 3.52 3.26 -5.74
CA SER A 49 3.95 4.66 -5.76
C SER A 49 3.46 5.40 -7.01
N LEU A 50 3.29 6.72 -6.91
CA LEU A 50 2.91 7.56 -8.05
C LEU A 50 1.58 7.11 -8.68
N ASN A 51 0.54 7.03 -7.85
CA ASN A 51 -0.84 6.73 -8.25
C ASN A 51 -1.79 7.81 -7.69
N LYS A 52 -3.09 7.53 -7.63
CA LYS A 52 -4.12 8.46 -7.14
C LYS A 52 -4.99 7.81 -6.05
N ILE A 53 -4.38 6.94 -5.25
CA ILE A 53 -5.06 6.14 -4.24
C ILE A 53 -5.39 7.04 -3.04
N LYS A 54 -6.62 6.92 -2.55
CA LYS A 54 -7.12 7.65 -1.37
C LYS A 54 -7.51 6.70 -0.25
N ASP A 55 -8.17 5.62 -0.62
CA ASP A 55 -8.70 4.60 0.28
C ASP A 55 -7.86 3.34 0.16
N ILE A 56 -7.31 2.91 1.30
CA ILE A 56 -6.55 1.67 1.46
C ILE A 56 -7.20 0.72 2.47
N SER A 57 -8.45 0.97 2.86
CA SER A 57 -9.21 0.16 3.83
C SER A 57 -9.19 -1.33 3.48
N SER A 58 -9.31 -1.64 2.19
CA SER A 58 -9.28 -3.00 1.66
C SER A 58 -7.97 -3.74 1.89
N LEU A 59 -6.85 -3.05 2.13
CA LEU A 59 -5.55 -3.67 2.37
C LEU A 59 -5.44 -4.32 3.75
N GLU A 60 -6.38 -4.09 4.68
CA GLU A 60 -6.36 -4.64 6.05
C GLU A 60 -6.23 -6.18 6.09
N LYS A 61 -6.65 -6.86 5.02
CA LYS A 61 -6.64 -8.33 4.89
C LYS A 61 -5.30 -8.89 4.41
N MET A 62 -4.39 -8.05 3.93
CA MET A 62 -3.14 -8.48 3.27
C MET A 62 -2.01 -8.72 4.28
N THR A 63 -2.29 -9.47 5.35
CA THR A 63 -1.42 -9.63 6.53
C THR A 63 -0.08 -10.31 6.27
N ASN A 64 0.13 -10.87 5.07
CA ASN A 64 1.40 -11.45 4.62
C ASN A 64 2.34 -10.44 3.93
N LEU A 65 1.93 -9.17 3.78
CA LEU A 65 2.80 -8.13 3.25
C LEU A 65 3.98 -7.86 4.19
N ASN A 66 5.18 -7.90 3.63
CA ASN A 66 6.44 -7.54 4.27
C ASN A 66 6.90 -6.14 3.85
N GLU A 67 6.64 -5.76 2.60
CA GLU A 67 7.00 -4.46 2.05
C GLU A 67 5.80 -3.81 1.36
N LEU A 68 5.51 -2.58 1.76
CA LEU A 68 4.44 -1.77 1.18
C LEU A 68 4.96 -0.37 0.87
N ILE A 69 4.90 0.02 -0.40
CA ILE A 69 5.33 1.34 -0.87
C ILE A 69 4.13 2.03 -1.51
N LEU A 70 3.69 3.12 -0.89
CA LEU A 70 2.51 3.92 -1.24
C LEU A 70 2.85 5.41 -1.43
N GLU A 71 4.13 5.71 -1.62
CA GLU A 71 4.63 7.07 -1.87
C GLU A 71 3.87 7.78 -3.01
N ASP A 72 3.71 9.09 -2.93
CA ASP A 72 3.05 9.90 -3.97
C ASP A 72 1.65 9.38 -4.32
N ASN A 73 0.78 9.43 -3.31
CA ASN A 73 -0.65 9.14 -3.43
C ASN A 73 -1.45 10.24 -2.71
N GLU A 74 -2.75 10.02 -2.48
CA GLU A 74 -3.65 10.98 -1.84
C GLU A 74 -4.25 10.40 -0.54
N ILE A 75 -3.52 9.52 0.14
CA ILE A 75 -4.01 8.78 1.32
C ILE A 75 -4.09 9.70 2.53
N THR A 76 -5.19 9.62 3.27
CA THR A 76 -5.40 10.37 4.53
C THR A 76 -5.56 9.46 5.74
N ASP A 77 -6.21 8.31 5.56
CA ASP A 77 -6.49 7.34 6.62
C ASP A 77 -5.66 6.07 6.40
N ILE A 78 -4.86 5.72 7.41
CA ILE A 78 -4.00 4.54 7.41
C ILE A 78 -4.39 3.53 8.50
N SER A 79 -5.60 3.61 9.06
CA SER A 79 -6.11 2.69 10.08
C SER A 79 -6.02 1.22 9.67
N ALA A 80 -6.23 0.92 8.39
CA ALA A 80 -6.08 -0.40 7.79
C ALA A 80 -4.68 -1.02 7.97
N LEU A 81 -3.63 -0.18 8.04
CA LEU A 81 -2.27 -0.66 8.21
C LEU A 81 -2.04 -1.31 9.58
N SER A 82 -2.85 -1.00 10.60
CA SER A 82 -2.72 -1.57 11.96
C SER A 82 -2.80 -3.10 12.02
N LYS A 83 -3.33 -3.75 10.96
CA LYS A 83 -3.44 -5.21 10.83
C LYS A 83 -2.24 -5.86 10.14
N LEU A 84 -1.41 -5.09 9.45
CA LEU A 84 -0.30 -5.57 8.63
C LEU A 84 0.97 -5.79 9.46
N THR A 85 0.86 -6.56 10.53
CA THR A 85 1.93 -6.73 11.54
C THR A 85 3.20 -7.42 11.02
N SER A 86 3.15 -8.02 9.83
CA SER A 86 4.32 -8.60 9.14
C SER A 86 5.19 -7.56 8.43
N LEU A 87 4.72 -6.31 8.27
CA LEU A 87 5.47 -5.26 7.57
C LEU A 87 6.82 -5.00 8.24
N THR A 88 7.88 -5.04 7.44
CA THR A 88 9.24 -4.64 7.82
C THR A 88 9.64 -3.33 7.14
N LEU A 89 9.07 -3.02 5.98
CA LEU A 89 9.30 -1.79 5.22
C LEU A 89 7.97 -1.14 4.84
N LEU A 90 7.83 0.14 5.18
CA LEU A 90 6.67 0.96 4.82
C LEU A 90 7.12 2.35 4.34
N ASN A 91 6.73 2.72 3.12
CA ASN A 91 6.91 4.08 2.62
C ASN A 91 5.54 4.70 2.31
N LEU A 92 5.22 5.80 2.99
CA LEU A 92 4.01 6.60 2.88
C LEU A 92 4.33 8.06 2.52
N ASP A 93 5.55 8.35 2.06
CA ASP A 93 5.98 9.71 1.73
C ASP A 93 5.03 10.38 0.75
N HIS A 94 4.92 11.72 0.80
CA HIS A 94 4.11 12.50 -0.13
C HIS A 94 2.64 12.03 -0.19
N ASN A 95 2.00 11.93 0.97
CA ASN A 95 0.57 11.68 1.12
C ASN A 95 -0.09 12.81 1.93
N LYS A 96 -1.32 12.60 2.40
CA LYS A 96 -2.12 13.59 3.15
C LYS A 96 -2.45 13.09 4.56
N ILE A 97 -1.56 12.28 5.15
CA ILE A 97 -1.76 11.62 6.43
C ILE A 97 -1.54 12.62 7.58
N THR A 98 -2.50 12.68 8.50
CA THR A 98 -2.42 13.52 9.70
C THR A 98 -2.20 12.73 10.98
N ASP A 99 -2.65 11.48 11.01
CA ASP A 99 -2.59 10.59 12.18
C ASP A 99 -1.79 9.33 11.84
N VAL A 100 -0.70 9.12 12.58
CA VAL A 100 0.19 7.96 12.44
C VAL A 100 0.07 6.96 13.59
N THR A 101 -0.89 7.15 14.50
CA THR A 101 -1.15 6.20 15.60
C THR A 101 -1.37 4.75 15.16
N PRO A 102 -1.95 4.44 13.96
CA PRO A 102 -2.07 3.05 13.51
C PRO A 102 -0.73 2.33 13.37
N LEU A 103 0.37 3.05 13.09
CA LEU A 103 1.72 2.48 12.94
C LEU A 103 2.26 1.90 14.25
N SER A 104 1.75 2.33 15.41
CA SER A 104 2.16 1.81 16.72
C SER A 104 1.90 0.31 16.90
N LYS A 105 1.06 -0.30 16.06
CA LYS A 105 0.77 -1.74 16.07
C LYS A 105 1.77 -2.57 15.24
N LEU A 106 2.61 -1.91 14.43
CA LEU A 106 3.54 -2.56 13.52
C LEU A 106 4.89 -2.86 14.19
N SER A 107 4.90 -3.83 15.10
CA SER A 107 6.08 -4.16 15.93
C SER A 107 7.29 -4.68 15.15
N ASN A 108 7.10 -5.16 13.91
CA ASN A 108 8.18 -5.67 13.06
C ASN A 108 8.75 -4.62 12.10
N LEU A 109 8.20 -3.41 12.11
CA LEU A 109 8.58 -2.36 11.18
C LEU A 109 10.00 -1.87 11.50
N LYS A 110 10.89 -1.96 10.51
CA LYS A 110 12.31 -1.58 10.63
C LYS A 110 12.58 -0.28 9.91
N ASP A 111 12.02 -0.17 8.71
CA ASP A 111 12.18 0.98 7.84
C ASP A 111 10.81 1.61 7.58
N VAL A 112 10.65 2.84 8.05
CA VAL A 112 9.42 3.60 7.89
C VAL A 112 9.73 5.02 7.44
N SER A 113 9.00 5.48 6.43
CA SER A 113 9.01 6.87 6.00
C SER A 113 7.57 7.35 5.77
N PHE A 114 7.28 8.54 6.26
CA PHE A 114 6.03 9.27 6.06
C PHE A 114 6.31 10.77 5.92
N LYS A 115 7.46 11.11 5.32
CA LYS A 115 7.87 12.48 5.03
C LYS A 115 6.84 13.16 4.14
N ASP A 116 6.83 14.48 4.18
CA ASP A 116 5.95 15.29 3.34
C ASP A 116 4.46 14.91 3.48
N ASN A 117 4.08 14.49 4.71
CA ASN A 117 2.71 14.34 5.16
C ASN A 117 2.41 15.42 6.22
N PRO A 118 1.16 15.93 6.29
CA PRO A 118 0.73 16.91 7.29
C PRO A 118 0.48 16.27 8.68
N VAL A 119 1.41 15.43 9.16
CA VAL A 119 1.27 14.73 10.45
C VAL A 119 1.21 15.75 11.58
N VAL A 120 0.14 15.69 12.37
CA VAL A 120 -0.02 16.55 13.54
C VAL A 120 0.85 15.98 14.66
N LYS A 121 1.71 16.82 15.25
CA LYS A 121 2.56 16.45 16.38
C LYS A 121 1.77 16.26 17.67
#